data_AF-A0A1F5X3I4-F1
#
_entry.id   AF-A0A1F5X3I4-F1
#
_cell.length_a   1.000
_cell.length_b   1.000
_cell.length_c   1.000
_cell.angle_alpha   90.00
_cell.angle_beta   90.00
_cell.angle_gamma   90.00
#
_symmetry.space_group_name_H-M   'P 1'
#
loop_
_entity.id
_entity.type
_entity.pdbx_description
1 polymer ?
#
loop_
_entity_poly.entity_id
_entity_poly.type
_entity_poly.pdbx_seq_one_letter_code
_entity_poly.pdbx_strand_id
1 'polypeptide(L)' 'MKYLHSIAYALLWIGGINWLLVAFNWNLVYMLLGSWPQVVMIVYILVGLSAVYTLFTHKEYCKYCTAGQAM' A
#
# COMPACT_ATOMS: atom_id res chain seq x y z
N MET A 1 -12.82 -5.67 -10.80
CA MET A 1 -11.74 -6.06 -9.88
C MET A 1 -11.94 -5.51 -8.45
N LYS A 2 -13.11 -5.66 -7.82
CA LYS A 2 -13.37 -5.07 -6.48
C LYS A 2 -12.41 -5.61 -5.41
N TYR A 3 -12.16 -6.93 -5.41
CA TYR A 3 -11.28 -7.58 -4.44
C TYR A 3 -9.82 -7.13 -4.54
N LEU A 4 -9.27 -7.00 -5.76
CA LEU A 4 -7.90 -6.52 -5.96
C LEU A 4 -7.72 -5.08 -5.48
N HIS A 5 -8.69 -4.20 -5.75
CA HIS A 5 -8.67 -2.83 -5.25
C HIS A 5 -8.70 -2.78 -3.71
N SER A 6 -9.57 -3.55 -3.06
CA SER A 6 -9.64 -3.61 -1.59
C SER A 6 -8.35 -4.14 -0.96
N ILE A 7 -7.76 -5.20 -1.53
CA ILE A 7 -6.50 -5.77 -1.04
C ILE A 7 -5.35 -4.77 -1.23
N ALA A 8 -5.23 -4.15 -2.41
CA ALA A 8 -4.20 -3.15 -2.67
C ALA A 8 -4.31 -1.95 -1.73
N TYR A 9 -5.52 -1.45 -1.47
CA TYR A 9 -5.74 -0.37 -0.50
C TYR A 9 -5.37 -0.78 0.94
N ALA A 10 -5.74 -2.00 1.36
CA ALA A 10 -5.37 -2.49 2.70
C ALA A 10 -3.84 -2.56 2.86
N LEU A 11 -3.14 -3.12 1.87
CA LEU A 11 -1.67 -3.18 1.87
C LEU A 11 -1.05 -1.77 1.84
N LEU A 12 -1.63 -0.85 1.07
CA LEU A 12 -1.19 0.54 1.01
C LEU A 12 -1.28 1.21 2.38
N TRP A 13 -2.41 1.09 3.08
CA TRP A 13 -2.59 1.69 4.40
C TRP A 13 -1.66 1.08 5.44
N ILE A 14 -1.58 -0.25 5.50
CA ILE A 14 -0.69 -0.95 6.45
C ILE A 14 0.77 -0.58 6.17
N GLY A 15 1.17 -0.59 4.90
CA GLY A 15 2.51 -0.22 4.47
C GLY A 15 2.84 1.24 4.76
N GLY A 16 1.95 2.17 4.40
CA GLY A 16 2.12 3.61 4.64
C GLY A 16 2.22 3.95 6.12
N ILE A 17 1.40 3.32 6.97
CA ILE A 17 1.51 3.45 8.43
C ILE A 17 2.85 2.87 8.92
N ASN A 18 3.27 1.70 8.45
CA ASN A 18 4.58 1.16 8.82
C ASN A 18 5.73 2.08 8.40
N TRP A 19 5.65 2.73 7.23
CA TRP A 19 6.64 3.73 6.80
C TRP A 19 6.68 4.95 7.72
N LEU A 20 5.52 5.42 8.20
CA LEU A 20 5.46 6.47 9.21
C LEU A 20 6.13 6.01 10.51
N LEU A 21 5.80 4.81 11.01
CA LEU A 21 6.39 4.26 12.22
C LEU A 21 7.91 4.08 12.10
N VAL A 22 8.40 3.70 10.92
CA VAL A 22 9.85 3.59 10.62
C VAL A 22 10.55 4.95 10.80
N ALA A 23 9.90 6.07 10.45
CA ALA A 23 10.45 7.40 10.71
C ALA A 23 10.60 7.71 12.22
N PHE A 24 9.84 7.02 13.07
CA PHE A 24 9.98 7.04 14.53
C PHE A 24 10.87 5.90 15.07
N ASN A 25 11.72 5.29 14.23
CA ASN A 25 12.54 4.11 14.55
C ASN A 25 11.74 2.86 14.97
N TRP A 26 10.45 2.79 14.63
CA TRP A 26 9.59 1.67 14.99
C TRP A 26 9.16 0.90 13.74
N ASN A 27 9.85 -0.19 13.41
CA ASN A 27 9.55 -0.99 12.22
C ASN A 27 8.75 -2.24 12.56
N LEU A 28 7.42 -2.18 12.46
CA LEU A 28 6.53 -3.28 12.80
C LEU A 28 6.76 -4.52 11.93
N VAL A 29 7.00 -4.33 10.62
CA VAL A 29 7.30 -5.46 9.71
C VAL A 29 8.57 -6.18 10.13
N TYR A 30 9.63 -5.43 10.45
CA TYR A 30 10.88 -6.03 10.91
C TYR A 30 10.77 -6.64 12.32
N MET A 31 9.99 -6.05 13.23
CA MET A 31 9.78 -6.64 14.56
C MET A 31 9.07 -8.00 14.51
N LEU A 32 8.10 -8.16 13.61
CA LEU A 32 7.34 -9.41 13.50
C LEU A 32 8.05 -10.46 12.64
N LEU A 33 8.71 -10.03 11.55
CA LEU A 33 9.21 -10.92 10.50
C LEU A 33 10.73 -10.84 10.30
N GLY A 34 11.45 -10.06 11.11
CA GLY A 34 12.88 -9.78 10.95
C GLY A 34 13.79 -10.99 11.06
N SER A 35 13.33 -12.08 11.67
CA SER A 35 14.03 -13.37 11.65
C SER A 35 14.13 -13.96 10.23
N TRP A 36 13.27 -13.55 9.31
CA TRP A 36 13.21 -14.00 7.92
C TRP A 36 13.39 -12.82 6.95
N PRO A 37 14.65 -12.40 6.66
CA PRO A 37 14.93 -11.21 5.85
C PRO A 37 14.29 -11.23 4.45
N GLN A 38 14.21 -12.41 3.83
CA GLN A 38 13.56 -12.57 2.52
C GLN A 38 12.06 -12.26 2.57
N VAL A 39 11.37 -12.62 3.66
CA VAL A 39 9.94 -12.37 3.82
C VAL A 39 9.67 -10.88 4.06
N VAL A 40 10.50 -10.21 4.87
CA VAL A 40 10.44 -8.75 5.04
C VAL A 40 10.56 -8.03 3.69
N MET A 41 11.52 -8.43 2.86
CA MET A 41 11.70 -7.86 1.52
C MET A 41 10.46 -8.08 0.64
N ILE A 42 9.88 -9.29 0.64
CA ILE A 42 8.67 -9.59 -0.12
C ILE A 42 7.50 -8.71 0.33
N VAL A 43 7.31 -8.52 1.64
CA VAL A 43 6.26 -7.64 2.17
C VAL A 43 6.45 -6.20 1.66
N TYR A 44 7.68 -5.68 1.67
CA TYR A 44 7.95 -4.34 1.14
C TYR A 44 7.73 -4.23 -0.38
N ILE A 45 8.06 -5.27 -1.15
CA ILE A 45 7.74 -5.32 -2.58
C ILE A 45 6.22 -5.29 -2.79
N LEU A 46 5.46 -6.08 -2.04
CA LEU A 46 3.99 -6.11 -2.15
C LEU A 46 3.35 -4.77 -1.79
N VAL A 47 3.85 -4.09 -0.74
CA VAL A 47 3.42 -2.72 -0.38
C VAL A 47 3.77 -1.71 -1.48
N GLY A 48 4.96 -1.80 -2.07
CA GLY A 48 5.36 -0.94 -3.19
C GLY A 48 4.49 -1.15 -4.42
N LEU A 49 4.22 -2.41 -4.78
CA LEU A 49 3.33 -2.76 -5.89
C LEU A 49 1.90 -2.31 -5.64
N SER A 50 1.39 -2.40 -4.40
CA SER A 50 0.05 -1.91 -4.08
C SER A 50 -0.05 -0.38 -4.19
N ALA A 51 1.03 0.34 -3.88
CA ALA A 51 1.14 1.79 -4.11
C ALA A 51 1.09 2.15 -5.58
N VAL A 52 1.91 1.49 -6.40
CA VAL A 52 1.93 1.69 -7.86
C VAL A 52 0.56 1.37 -8.46
N TYR A 53 -0.03 0.21 -8.12
CA TYR A 53 -1.35 -0.18 -8.61
C TYR A 53 -2.43 0.84 -8.23
N THR A 54 -2.44 1.28 -6.97
CA THR A 54 -3.41 2.27 -6.49
C THR A 54 -3.23 3.60 -7.21
N LEU A 55 -1.99 4.03 -7.47
CA LEU A 55 -1.70 5.28 -8.17
C LEU A 55 -2.25 5.29 -9.61
N PHE A 56 -2.10 4.18 -10.34
CA PHE A 56 -2.63 4.07 -11.71
C PHE A 56 -4.15 3.85 -11.76
N THR A 57 -4.73 3.21 -10.74
CA THR A 57 -6.17 2.91 -10.71
C THR A 57 -6.99 3.96 -9.95
N HIS A 58 -6.36 4.90 -9.24
CA HIS A 58 -7.02 5.85 -8.34
C HIS A 58 -8.18 6.61 -9.01
N LYS A 59 -7.97 7.09 -10.25
CA LYS A 59 -8.96 7.91 -10.97
C LYS A 59 -10.27 7.16 -11.27
N GLU A 60 -10.21 5.84 -11.41
CA GLU A 60 -11.38 5.00 -11.69
C GLU A 60 -12.29 4.83 -10.46
N TYR A 61 -11.72 4.90 -9.26
CA TYR A 61 -12.44 4.67 -8.00
C TYR A 61 -12.69 5.95 -7.18
N CYS A 62 -11.95 7.03 -7.46
CA CYS A 62 -12.06 8.29 -6.73
C CYS A 62 -13.22 9.15 -7.25
N LYS A 63 -14.29 9.27 -6.44
CA LYS A 63 -15.49 10.06 -6.76
C LYS A 63 -15.18 11.50 -7.19
N TYR A 64 -14.19 12.14 -6.58
CA TYR A 64 -13.79 13.51 -6.89
C TYR A 64 -13.00 13.60 -8.21
N CYS A 65 -12.19 12.58 -8.53
CA CYS A 65 -11.44 12.55 -9.79
C CYS A 65 -12.34 12.19 -10.99
N THR A 66 -13.34 11.33 -10.78
CA THR A 66 -14.28 10.92 -11.84
C THR A 66 -15.28 12.04 -12.18
N ALA A 67 -15.68 12.86 -11.21
CA ALA A 67 -16.60 13.98 -11.43
C ALA A 67 -16.08 15.05 -12.42
N GLY A 68 -14.76 15.16 -12.59
CA GLY A 68 -14.13 16.09 -13.55
C GLY A 68 -14.01 15.57 -14.98
N GLN A 69 -14.40 14.33 -15.27
CA GLN A 69 -14.32 13.75 -16.63
C GLN A 69 -15.59 13.91 -17.47
N ALA A 70 -16.68 14.43 -16.87
CA ALA A 70 -17.97 14.61 -17.54
C ALA A 70 -18.15 16.01 -18.17
N MET A 71 -17.06 16.73 -18.44
CA MET A 71 -17.04 18.00 -19.17
C MET A 71 -16.31 17.85 -20.50
#